data_AF-A0A2V7S8H7-F1
#
_entry.id   AF-A0A2V7S8H7-F1
#
_cell.length_a   1.000
_cell.length_b   1.000
_cell.length_c   1.000
_cell.angle_alpha   90.00
_cell.angle_beta   90.00
_cell.angle_gamma   90.00
#
_symmetry.space_group_name_H-M   'P 1'
#
loop_
_entity.id
_entity.type
_entity.pdbx_description
1 polymer ?
#
loop_
_entity_poly.entity_id
_entity_poly.type
_entity_poly.pdbx_seq_one_letter_code
_entity_poly.pdbx_strand_id
1 'polypeptide(L)'
;MVLGTMKIADAMIVPTLIIVASSRPSWRLRSAIKRSGQAWTLSNGPTAAPASLQNAVSAEDRRDFRNDPDQVSLPERPMALPSPSLDLMALPRSYWQASRAPRYGLLFALPLLVFYQVLAALPQPGPEGIGQLRNGADVILESLFIWMVGRWGPLLFLVCLTGFGLWLVARDLRRHPGLRPGVFAGMLGEAALLALLFGGVVARVTSALLGGGPPPLTLARVEGVGWWSRLMLSLGAGLYEELLFRVVLVALLAWGAKALLGWRPWPAGVFATLVGAAIFSAFHYIGRYGDRWTLYSFMFRMVAGIFFSALYLLRGFGITAWTHALYDTFLLVV
;
A
#
# COMPACT_ATOMS: atom_id res chain seq x y z
N MET A 1 -28.95 42.38 -32.91
CA MET A 1 -28.03 41.39 -33.52
C MET A 1 -26.63 41.98 -33.46
N VAL A 2 -25.86 41.64 -32.42
CA VAL A 2 -24.43 41.95 -32.31
C VAL A 2 -23.78 40.70 -31.72
N LEU A 3 -23.05 39.97 -32.57
CA LEU A 3 -22.12 38.92 -32.14
C LEU A 3 -20.96 39.62 -31.41
N GLY A 4 -20.84 39.37 -30.11
CA GLY A 4 -19.70 39.77 -29.29
C GLY A 4 -18.92 38.54 -28.85
N THR A 5 -17.71 38.40 -29.37
CA THR A 5 -16.70 37.41 -28.99
C THR A 5 -16.40 37.43 -27.49
N MET A 6 -16.52 36.29 -26.80
CA MET A 6 -15.80 36.04 -25.55
C MET A 6 -14.89 34.83 -25.73
N LYS A 7 -13.61 35.14 -25.98
CA LYS A 7 -12.46 34.28 -25.67
C LYS A 7 -12.46 34.02 -24.16
N ILE A 8 -12.42 32.75 -23.77
CA ILE A 8 -12.01 32.28 -22.43
C ILE A 8 -11.06 31.11 -22.74
N ALA A 9 -9.77 31.35 -23.03
CA ALA A 9 -8.68 31.59 -22.09
C ALA A 9 -8.57 30.50 -20.99
N ASP A 10 -7.72 29.51 -21.28
CA ASP A 10 -6.80 28.78 -20.40
C ASP A 10 -7.33 28.15 -19.10
N ALA A 11 -7.41 26.81 -19.09
CA ALA A 11 -7.51 26.01 -17.85
C ALA A 11 -6.53 24.83 -17.92
N MET A 12 -5.77 24.65 -16.84
CA MET A 12 -4.43 24.08 -16.88
C MET A 12 -4.14 23.30 -15.58
N ILE A 13 -3.65 22.05 -15.73
CA ILE A 13 -3.40 21.01 -14.70
C ILE A 13 -4.61 20.69 -13.81
N VAL A 14 -5.42 19.71 -14.22
CA VAL A 14 -6.34 19.01 -13.30
C VAL A 14 -5.62 17.76 -12.79
N PRO A 15 -5.52 17.49 -11.48
CA PRO A 15 -5.34 16.13 -10.99
C PRO A 15 -6.66 15.36 -11.18
N THR A 16 -6.85 14.72 -12.33
CA THR A 16 -8.07 13.94 -12.53
C THR A 16 -7.84 12.51 -12.04
N LEU A 17 -8.54 12.15 -10.97
CA LEU A 17 -8.67 10.76 -10.55
C LEU A 17 -9.47 10.02 -11.61
N ILE A 18 -8.97 8.86 -12.05
CA ILE A 18 -9.76 8.05 -12.97
C ILE A 18 -10.96 7.54 -12.21
N ILE A 19 -12.13 8.02 -12.63
CA ILE A 19 -13.38 7.68 -12.01
C ILE A 19 -14.16 6.84 -13.00
N VAL A 20 -14.47 5.61 -12.61
CA VAL A 20 -15.43 4.78 -13.33
C VAL A 20 -16.74 4.78 -12.54
N ALA A 21 -17.85 5.08 -13.21
CA ALA A 21 -19.17 4.89 -12.62
C ALA A 21 -19.50 3.39 -12.62
N SER A 22 -19.55 2.77 -11.45
CA SER A 22 -19.98 1.38 -11.31
C SER A 22 -21.49 1.30 -11.11
N SER A 23 -22.16 0.48 -11.94
CA SER A 23 -23.57 0.17 -11.83
C SER A 23 -23.78 -1.04 -10.89
N ARG A 24 -23.62 -0.83 -9.57
CA ARG A 24 -24.33 -1.49 -8.43
C ARG A 24 -23.44 -1.62 -7.16
N PRO A 25 -24.00 -1.43 -5.95
CA PRO A 25 -23.29 -1.74 -4.70
C PRO A 25 -23.21 -3.27 -4.50
N SER A 26 -22.01 -3.80 -4.23
CA SER A 26 -21.73 -5.24 -4.15
C SER A 26 -22.05 -5.90 -2.81
N TRP A 27 -22.56 -5.16 -1.82
CA TRP A 27 -22.94 -5.75 -0.53
C TRP A 27 -24.13 -4.97 0.06
N ARG A 28 -25.35 -5.44 -0.19
CA ARG A 28 -26.47 -5.13 0.70
C ARG A 28 -26.72 -6.35 1.56
N LEU A 29 -26.19 -6.34 2.78
CA LEU A 29 -26.73 -7.15 3.87
C LEU A 29 -28.14 -6.62 4.14
N ARG A 30 -29.16 -7.21 3.48
CA ARG A 30 -30.51 -7.12 4.02
C ARG A 30 -30.55 -8.06 5.22
N SER A 31 -30.60 -7.49 6.40
CA SER A 31 -30.97 -8.16 7.63
C SER A 31 -32.34 -8.81 7.44
N ALA A 32 -32.37 -10.13 7.24
CA ALA A 32 -33.58 -10.92 7.32
C ALA A 32 -33.96 -11.11 8.80
N ILE A 33 -34.46 -10.04 9.43
CA ILE A 33 -35.21 -10.15 10.68
C ILE A 33 -36.69 -10.24 10.31
N LYS A 34 -37.15 -11.46 10.05
CA LYS A 34 -38.46 -11.99 10.52
C LYS A 34 -38.76 -13.36 9.89
N ARG A 35 -38.96 -14.33 10.80
CA ARG A 35 -39.77 -15.55 10.75
C ARG A 35 -38.98 -16.86 10.80
N SER A 36 -38.70 -17.27 12.03
CA SER A 36 -38.96 -18.65 12.45
C SER A 36 -39.17 -18.64 13.97
N GLY A 37 -40.40 -18.35 14.38
CA GLY A 37 -40.87 -18.89 15.65
C GLY A 37 -41.08 -20.37 15.43
N GLN A 38 -40.27 -21.21 16.06
CA GLN A 38 -40.72 -22.50 16.60
C GLN A 38 -39.64 -23.02 17.55
N ALA A 39 -40.06 -23.20 18.78
CA ALA A 39 -39.32 -23.72 19.92
C ALA A 39 -38.97 -25.19 19.74
N TRP A 40 -37.81 -25.63 20.24
CA TRP A 40 -37.62 -26.98 20.81
C TRP A 40 -36.58 -26.94 21.94
N THR A 41 -37.12 -26.94 23.16
CA THR A 41 -36.73 -27.64 24.40
C THR A 41 -35.27 -27.92 24.75
N LEU A 42 -34.91 -27.43 25.94
CA LEU A 42 -33.78 -27.80 26.80
C LEU A 42 -33.82 -29.27 27.25
N SER A 43 -32.64 -29.90 27.39
CA SER A 43 -32.41 -30.92 28.41
C SER A 43 -31.05 -30.73 29.06
N ASN A 44 -31.08 -30.45 30.37
CA ASN A 44 -29.94 -30.38 31.28
C ASN A 44 -29.48 -31.80 31.71
N GLY A 45 -28.20 -31.94 32.05
CA GLY A 45 -27.72 -33.02 32.93
C GLY A 45 -26.19 -33.17 32.96
N PRO A 46 -25.56 -33.50 34.11
CA PRO A 46 -24.40 -32.75 34.60
C PRO A 46 -23.12 -33.55 34.92
N THR A 47 -22.05 -32.79 35.24
CA THR A 47 -20.95 -33.07 36.21
C THR A 47 -20.00 -34.26 36.02
N ALA A 48 -18.69 -33.98 35.94
CA ALA A 48 -17.70 -34.22 37.02
C ALA A 48 -16.24 -34.23 36.51
N ALA A 49 -15.40 -33.42 37.14
CA ALA A 49 -13.96 -33.67 37.35
C ALA A 49 -13.81 -34.36 38.74
N PRO A 50 -12.65 -34.88 39.23
CA PRO A 50 -11.28 -34.38 39.03
C PRO A 50 -10.11 -35.41 39.14
N ALA A 51 -8.88 -34.86 39.23
CA ALA A 51 -7.74 -35.31 40.05
C ALA A 51 -6.61 -36.15 39.41
N SER A 52 -5.48 -35.44 39.19
CA SER A 52 -4.10 -35.71 39.65
C SER A 52 -3.62 -37.15 39.88
N LEU A 53 -2.43 -37.46 39.36
CA LEU A 53 -1.38 -38.21 40.08
C LEU A 53 0.00 -37.91 39.46
N GLN A 54 0.85 -37.27 40.27
CA GLN A 54 2.31 -37.18 40.09
C GLN A 54 2.99 -38.32 40.87
N ASN A 55 4.22 -38.62 40.45
CA ASN A 55 5.31 -39.33 41.14
C ASN A 55 5.46 -40.84 40.92
N ALA A 56 6.62 -41.22 40.36
CA ALA A 56 7.68 -42.01 41.00
C ALA A 56 8.68 -42.48 39.91
N VAL A 57 9.92 -41.97 39.89
CA VAL A 57 11.15 -42.56 40.48
C VAL A 57 11.52 -43.92 39.86
N SER A 58 12.66 -43.93 39.15
CA SER A 58 13.65 -45.03 39.18
C SER A 58 14.88 -44.64 38.37
N ALA A 59 16.03 -44.53 39.05
CA ALA A 59 17.35 -44.68 38.46
C ALA A 59 18.37 -44.95 39.58
N GLU A 60 18.56 -46.22 39.89
CA GLU A 60 19.81 -46.74 40.44
C GLU A 60 20.90 -46.61 39.37
N ASP A 61 22.12 -46.24 39.76
CA ASP A 61 23.20 -47.23 39.95
C ASP A 61 24.60 -46.57 39.91
N ARG A 62 25.40 -46.94 40.91
CA ARG A 62 26.87 -46.97 41.04
C ARG A 62 27.73 -46.00 40.21
N ARG A 63 28.62 -45.30 40.92
CA ARG A 63 30.06 -45.64 40.88
C ARG A 63 30.84 -45.00 42.04
N ASP A 64 31.54 -45.90 42.72
CA ASP A 64 32.56 -45.73 43.74
C ASP A 64 33.86 -45.26 43.06
N PHE A 65 34.49 -44.18 43.55
CA PHE A 65 35.85 -43.80 43.15
C PHE A 65 36.64 -43.29 44.34
N ARG A 66 37.73 -44.02 44.61
CA ARG A 66 38.73 -43.86 45.65
C ARG A 66 39.45 -42.50 45.57
N ASN A 67 39.80 -42.01 46.75
CA ASN A 67 40.79 -40.96 47.00
C ASN A 67 42.18 -41.38 46.49
N ASP A 68 42.85 -40.48 45.77
CA ASP A 68 44.27 -40.54 45.42
C ASP A 68 44.93 -39.20 45.82
N PRO A 69 45.94 -39.16 46.69
CA PRO A 69 46.55 -37.92 47.16
C PRO A 69 47.87 -37.67 46.41
N ASP A 70 47.81 -37.23 45.16
CA ASP A 70 48.97 -36.68 44.45
C ASP A 70 48.51 -35.64 43.40
N GLN A 71 48.09 -34.46 43.87
CA GLN A 71 47.89 -33.31 42.99
C GLN A 71 49.15 -32.44 42.95
N VAL A 72 49.97 -32.67 41.92
CA VAL A 72 51.00 -31.75 41.46
C VAL A 72 50.31 -30.51 40.87
N SER A 73 50.53 -29.36 41.50
CA SER A 73 50.02 -28.06 41.11
C SER A 73 50.52 -27.63 39.72
N LEU A 74 49.62 -27.59 38.74
CA LEU A 74 49.83 -26.90 37.46
C LEU A 74 49.63 -25.38 37.65
N PRO A 75 50.38 -24.52 36.95
CA PRO A 75 50.23 -23.08 37.08
C PRO A 75 48.86 -22.62 36.59
N GLU A 76 48.24 -21.73 37.36
CA GLU A 76 46.92 -21.15 37.10
C GLU A 76 46.85 -20.57 35.68
N ARG A 77 45.82 -21.00 34.94
CA ARG A 77 45.43 -20.38 33.67
C ARG A 77 45.11 -18.91 33.96
N PRO A 78 45.69 -17.93 33.22
CA PRO A 78 45.35 -16.54 33.44
C PRO A 78 43.84 -16.36 33.26
N MET A 79 43.21 -15.74 34.27
CA MET A 79 41.81 -15.37 34.31
C MET A 79 41.47 -14.63 33.00
N ALA A 80 40.79 -15.32 32.10
CA ALA A 80 40.27 -14.71 30.88
C ALA A 80 39.25 -13.66 31.33
N LEU A 81 39.64 -12.38 31.27
CA LEU A 81 38.71 -11.27 31.43
C LEU A 81 37.51 -11.56 30.51
N PRO A 82 36.26 -11.43 31.00
CA PRO A 82 35.11 -11.55 30.12
C PRO A 82 35.31 -10.55 29.00
N SER A 83 35.57 -11.06 27.79
CA SER A 83 35.52 -10.24 26.60
C SER A 83 34.14 -9.61 26.62
N PRO A 84 34.03 -8.28 26.52
CA PRO A 84 32.73 -7.67 26.37
C PRO A 84 32.23 -8.19 25.02
N SER A 85 31.39 -9.23 25.05
CA SER A 85 30.46 -9.54 23.98
C SER A 85 29.43 -8.42 23.98
N LEU A 86 29.89 -7.20 23.71
CA LEU A 86 29.08 -6.19 23.09
C LEU A 86 28.55 -6.90 21.85
N ASP A 87 27.28 -7.24 21.89
CA ASP A 87 26.49 -7.72 20.77
C ASP A 87 26.42 -6.60 19.73
N LEU A 88 27.57 -6.32 19.11
CA LEU A 88 27.81 -5.36 18.05
C LEU A 88 27.04 -5.74 16.77
N MET A 89 26.40 -6.92 16.76
CA MET A 89 25.60 -7.46 15.66
C MET A 89 24.18 -6.90 15.59
N ALA A 90 23.72 -6.14 16.58
CA ALA A 90 22.40 -5.50 16.57
C ALA A 90 22.47 -3.97 16.42
N LEU A 91 23.29 -3.45 15.50
CA LEU A 91 23.16 -2.05 15.09
C LEU A 91 21.68 -1.81 14.70
N PRO A 92 20.98 -0.84 15.34
CA PRO A 92 19.60 -0.56 14.99
C PRO A 92 19.54 -0.28 13.49
N ARG A 93 18.79 -1.11 12.74
CA ARG A 93 18.54 -0.85 11.31
C ARG A 93 18.18 0.62 11.17
N SER A 94 18.90 1.32 10.30
CA SER A 94 18.64 2.74 10.06
C SER A 94 17.17 2.91 9.66
N TYR A 95 16.59 4.06 10.01
CA TYR A 95 15.21 4.41 9.62
C TYR A 95 14.94 4.06 8.15
N TRP A 96 15.90 4.37 7.27
CA TRP A 96 15.84 4.10 5.84
C TRP A 96 15.65 2.62 5.48
N GLN A 97 16.39 1.72 6.12
CA GLN A 97 16.27 0.26 5.89
C GLN A 97 14.98 -0.29 6.52
N ALA A 98 14.60 0.22 7.69
CA ALA A 98 13.40 -0.22 8.39
C ALA A 98 12.13 0.12 7.60
N SER A 99 11.98 1.37 7.14
CA SER A 99 10.79 1.84 6.43
C SER A 99 10.55 1.13 5.08
N ARG A 100 11.62 0.59 4.48
CA ARG A 100 11.57 -0.19 3.22
C ARG A 100 11.17 -1.65 3.42
N ALA A 101 11.21 -2.17 4.65
CA ALA A 101 10.92 -3.57 4.90
C ALA A 101 9.42 -3.87 4.69
N PRO A 102 9.04 -5.05 4.16
CA PRO A 102 7.64 -5.40 3.90
C PRO A 102 6.73 -5.23 5.12
N ARG A 103 7.22 -5.57 6.33
CA ARG A 103 6.45 -5.40 7.56
C ARG A 103 6.04 -3.96 7.83
N TYR A 104 6.92 -2.98 7.58
CA TYR A 104 6.58 -1.56 7.77
C TYR A 104 5.78 -1.04 6.58
N GLY A 105 6.23 -1.29 5.36
CA GLY A 105 5.57 -0.78 4.16
C GLY A 105 4.11 -1.22 4.01
N LEU A 106 3.82 -2.51 4.22
CA LEU A 106 2.47 -3.06 4.07
C LEU A 106 1.56 -2.72 5.25
N LEU A 107 2.07 -2.76 6.49
CA LEU A 107 1.28 -2.30 7.64
C LEU A 107 1.00 -0.81 7.57
N PHE A 108 1.94 -0.01 7.06
CA PHE A 108 1.73 1.42 6.86
C PHE A 108 0.68 1.69 5.78
N ALA A 109 0.60 0.88 4.72
CA ALA A 109 -0.45 1.02 3.69
C ALA A 109 -1.83 0.48 4.13
N LEU A 110 -1.90 -0.37 5.15
CA LEU A 110 -3.16 -1.00 5.60
C LEU A 110 -4.27 0.02 5.95
N PRO A 111 -4.01 1.13 6.66
CA PRO A 111 -5.04 2.13 6.92
C PRO A 111 -5.58 2.78 5.64
N LEU A 112 -4.78 2.96 4.58
CA LEU A 112 -5.30 3.43 3.29
C LEU A 112 -6.34 2.47 2.72
N LEU A 113 -6.05 1.16 2.78
CA LEU A 113 -6.98 0.12 2.34
C LEU A 113 -8.26 0.13 3.18
N VAL A 114 -8.14 0.13 4.50
CA VAL A 114 -9.30 0.12 5.40
C VAL A 114 -10.16 1.35 5.18
N PHE A 115 -9.57 2.55 5.20
CA PHE A 115 -10.32 3.79 4.99
C PHE A 115 -10.94 3.84 3.60
N TYR A 116 -10.20 3.50 2.54
CA TYR A 116 -10.77 3.43 1.20
C TYR A 116 -12.01 2.52 1.14
N GLN A 117 -11.90 1.30 1.68
CA GLN A 117 -12.99 0.33 1.64
C GLN A 117 -14.20 0.77 2.47
N VAL A 118 -13.99 1.39 3.64
CA VAL A 118 -15.06 1.99 4.43
C VAL A 118 -15.72 3.13 3.66
N LEU A 119 -14.94 4.02 3.05
CA LEU A 119 -15.48 5.14 2.28
C LEU A 119 -16.27 4.65 1.05
N ALA A 120 -15.75 3.66 0.32
CA ALA A 120 -16.38 3.07 -0.87
C ALA A 120 -17.63 2.25 -0.54
N ALA A 121 -17.66 1.65 0.65
CA ALA A 121 -18.80 0.94 1.20
C ALA A 121 -20.01 1.87 1.42
N LEU A 122 -19.80 3.04 2.03
CA LEU A 122 -20.92 3.89 2.41
C LEU A 122 -21.62 4.52 1.18
N PRO A 123 -22.94 4.81 1.28
CA PRO A 123 -23.66 5.53 0.24
C PRO A 123 -22.96 6.86 -0.07
N GLN A 124 -22.60 7.05 -1.33
CA GLN A 124 -21.95 8.27 -1.79
C GLN A 124 -23.03 9.35 -1.99
N PRO A 125 -22.95 10.51 -1.30
CA PRO A 125 -23.81 11.64 -1.62
C PRO A 125 -23.41 12.19 -2.99
N GLY A 126 -24.27 12.02 -3.98
CA GLY A 126 -24.07 12.51 -5.35
C GLY A 126 -25.41 12.65 -6.09
N PRO A 127 -25.44 13.39 -7.21
CA PRO A 127 -26.62 13.53 -8.05
C PRO A 127 -27.23 12.15 -8.40
N GLU A 128 -28.56 12.04 -8.34
CA GLU A 128 -29.26 10.82 -8.71
C GLU A 128 -28.84 10.34 -10.11
N GLY A 129 -28.49 9.05 -10.24
CA GLY A 129 -28.09 8.45 -11.51
C GLY A 129 -26.59 8.38 -11.77
N ILE A 130 -25.74 9.02 -10.96
CA ILE A 130 -24.29 8.75 -10.97
C ILE A 130 -24.05 7.49 -10.13
N GLY A 131 -23.62 6.39 -10.78
CA GLY A 131 -23.22 5.17 -10.07
C GLY A 131 -22.12 5.42 -9.03
N GLN A 132 -21.78 4.42 -8.20
CA GLN A 132 -20.70 4.58 -7.22
C GLN A 132 -19.40 4.97 -7.95
N LEU A 133 -18.87 6.16 -7.63
CA LEU A 133 -17.57 6.64 -8.07
C LEU A 133 -16.51 5.71 -7.45
N ARG A 134 -15.57 5.20 -8.24
CA ARG A 134 -14.44 4.39 -7.75
C ARG A 134 -13.17 4.78 -8.48
N ASN A 135 -12.03 4.55 -7.83
CA ASN A 135 -10.73 4.74 -8.48
C ASN A 135 -10.59 3.76 -9.66
N GLY A 136 -10.05 4.22 -10.78
CA GLY A 136 -9.95 3.42 -12.01
C GLY A 136 -9.00 2.23 -11.87
N ALA A 137 -7.91 2.36 -11.11
CA ALA A 137 -6.98 1.25 -10.87
C ALA A 137 -7.61 0.17 -10.01
N ASP A 138 -8.42 0.54 -9.01
CA ASP A 138 -9.26 -0.38 -8.24
C ASP A 138 -10.18 -1.19 -9.18
N VAL A 139 -10.91 -0.50 -10.06
CA VAL A 139 -11.80 -1.17 -11.03
C VAL A 139 -11.04 -2.11 -11.96
N ILE A 140 -9.88 -1.71 -12.49
CA ILE A 140 -9.05 -2.58 -13.35
C ILE A 140 -8.59 -3.82 -12.60
N LEU A 141 -8.07 -3.66 -11.38
CA LEU A 141 -7.56 -4.77 -10.58
C LEU A 141 -8.68 -5.75 -10.21
N GLU A 142 -9.87 -5.25 -9.88
CA GLU A 142 -11.02 -6.10 -9.57
C GLU A 142 -11.64 -6.75 -10.81
N SER A 143 -11.52 -6.14 -12.00
CA SER A 143 -12.17 -6.61 -13.23
C SER A 143 -11.81 -8.06 -13.57
N LEU A 144 -10.56 -8.48 -13.34
CA LEU A 144 -10.14 -9.87 -13.54
C LEU A 144 -10.91 -10.83 -12.62
N PHE A 145 -11.07 -10.46 -11.34
CA PHE A 145 -11.77 -11.29 -10.36
C PHE A 145 -13.28 -11.29 -10.61
N ILE A 146 -13.84 -10.17 -11.05
CA ILE A 146 -15.25 -10.07 -11.49
C ILE A 146 -15.49 -10.98 -12.69
N TRP A 147 -14.57 -11.01 -13.65
CA TRP A 147 -14.66 -11.91 -14.79
C TRP A 147 -14.62 -13.39 -14.38
N MET A 148 -13.78 -13.75 -13.40
CA MET A 148 -13.65 -15.14 -12.92
C MET A 148 -14.81 -15.64 -12.06
N VAL A 149 -15.29 -14.84 -11.09
CA VAL A 149 -16.26 -15.29 -10.07
C VAL A 149 -17.48 -14.38 -9.93
N GLY A 150 -17.70 -13.50 -10.90
CA GLY A 150 -18.87 -12.63 -10.98
C GLY A 150 -18.95 -11.64 -9.81
N ARG A 151 -20.12 -11.59 -9.16
CA ARG A 151 -20.39 -10.65 -8.05
C ARG A 151 -19.44 -10.80 -6.85
N TRP A 152 -18.81 -11.96 -6.69
CA TRP A 152 -17.88 -12.24 -5.61
C TRP A 152 -16.45 -11.78 -5.91
N GLY A 153 -16.19 -11.27 -7.11
CA GLY A 153 -14.87 -10.85 -7.57
C GLY A 153 -14.20 -9.83 -6.65
N PRO A 154 -14.86 -8.72 -6.28
CA PRO A 154 -14.28 -7.71 -5.39
C PRO A 154 -13.93 -8.27 -4.01
N LEU A 155 -14.76 -9.15 -3.45
CA LEU A 155 -14.48 -9.80 -2.16
C LEU A 155 -13.28 -10.74 -2.26
N LEU A 156 -13.23 -11.57 -3.30
CA LEU A 156 -12.09 -12.47 -3.54
C LEU A 156 -10.80 -11.68 -3.74
N PHE A 157 -10.84 -10.60 -4.52
CA PHE A 157 -9.70 -9.69 -4.70
C PHE A 157 -9.23 -9.12 -3.36
N LEU A 158 -10.14 -8.58 -2.54
CA LEU A 158 -9.79 -8.00 -1.24
C LEU A 158 -9.18 -9.04 -0.29
N VAL A 159 -9.74 -10.25 -0.25
CA VAL A 159 -9.21 -11.37 0.56
C VAL A 159 -7.83 -11.78 0.07
N CYS A 160 -7.62 -11.90 -1.24
CA CYS A 160 -6.32 -12.23 -1.82
C CYS A 160 -5.28 -11.13 -1.53
N LEU A 161 -5.63 -9.86 -1.77
CA LEU A 161 -4.75 -8.72 -1.54
C LEU A 161 -4.33 -8.61 -0.06
N THR A 162 -5.32 -8.63 0.84
CA THR A 162 -5.08 -8.49 2.28
C THR A 162 -4.38 -9.73 2.84
N GLY A 163 -4.83 -10.93 2.46
CA GLY A 163 -4.26 -12.19 2.92
C GLY A 163 -2.81 -12.36 2.47
N PHE A 164 -2.51 -12.08 1.21
CA PHE A 164 -1.13 -12.12 0.70
C PHE A 164 -0.26 -11.05 1.35
N GLY A 165 -0.76 -9.83 1.52
CA GLY A 165 -0.06 -8.75 2.22
C GLY A 165 0.28 -9.12 3.67
N LEU A 166 -0.70 -9.61 4.44
CA LEU A 166 -0.48 -10.06 5.81
C LEU A 166 0.45 -11.28 5.90
N TRP A 167 0.38 -12.19 4.93
CA TRP A 167 1.33 -13.30 4.84
C TRP A 167 2.77 -12.81 4.65
N LEU A 168 3.00 -11.81 3.79
CA LEU A 168 4.32 -11.17 3.61
C LEU A 168 4.79 -10.49 4.90
N VAL A 169 3.91 -9.76 5.59
CA VAL A 169 4.20 -9.13 6.89
C VAL A 169 4.60 -10.19 7.92
N ALA A 170 3.81 -11.24 8.08
CA ALA A 170 4.08 -12.32 9.03
C ALA A 170 5.39 -13.04 8.70
N ARG A 171 5.66 -13.28 7.40
CA ARG A 171 6.90 -13.90 6.91
C ARG A 171 8.14 -13.04 7.23
N ASP A 172 8.03 -11.72 7.15
CA ASP A 172 9.12 -10.79 7.47
C ASP A 172 9.31 -10.64 8.99
N LEU A 173 8.22 -10.53 9.75
CA LEU A 173 8.25 -10.48 11.22
C LEU A 173 8.85 -11.74 11.85
N ARG A 174 8.60 -12.93 11.28
CA ARG A 174 9.23 -14.17 11.75
C ARG A 174 10.76 -14.16 11.62
N ARG A 175 11.31 -13.45 10.63
CA ARG A 175 12.77 -13.30 10.45
C ARG A 175 13.35 -12.13 11.24
N HIS A 176 12.53 -11.10 11.44
CA HIS A 176 12.94 -9.84 12.05
C HIS A 176 11.85 -9.37 13.02
N PRO A 177 11.80 -9.96 14.23
CA PRO A 177 10.78 -9.65 15.21
C PRO A 177 10.89 -8.20 15.69
N GLY A 178 9.74 -7.62 16.05
CA GLY A 178 9.63 -6.28 16.60
C GLY A 178 9.24 -5.20 15.58
N LEU A 179 8.33 -4.33 16.02
CA LEU A 179 7.91 -3.12 15.33
C LEU A 179 8.25 -1.93 16.22
N ARG A 180 8.76 -0.87 15.61
CA ARG A 180 9.12 0.38 16.27
C ARG A 180 8.11 1.45 15.85
N PRO A 181 7.21 1.89 16.74
CA PRO A 181 6.19 2.91 16.41
C PRO A 181 6.78 4.19 15.81
N GLY A 182 7.95 4.61 16.29
CA GLY A 182 8.66 5.79 15.77
C GLY A 182 9.01 5.71 14.27
N VAL A 183 9.14 4.50 13.70
CA VAL A 183 9.37 4.35 12.25
C VAL A 183 8.10 4.73 11.47
N PHE A 184 6.91 4.35 11.94
CA PHE A 184 5.65 4.74 11.29
C PHE A 184 5.42 6.25 11.37
N ALA A 185 5.74 6.87 12.51
CA ALA A 185 5.68 8.33 12.65
C ALA A 185 6.65 9.02 11.68
N GLY A 186 7.88 8.52 11.55
CA GLY A 186 8.84 9.00 10.57
C GLY A 186 8.35 8.83 9.12
N MET A 187 7.77 7.67 8.80
CA MET A 187 7.20 7.40 7.46
C MET A 187 6.05 8.36 7.12
N LEU A 188 5.19 8.68 8.09
CA LEU A 188 4.11 9.65 7.91
C LEU A 188 4.65 11.06 7.70
N GLY A 189 5.61 11.51 8.52
CA GLY A 189 6.26 12.81 8.36
C GLY A 189 6.98 12.94 7.02
N GLU A 190 7.70 11.88 6.60
CA GLU A 190 8.36 11.83 5.30
C GLU A 190 7.35 11.87 4.14
N ALA A 191 6.30 11.05 4.18
CA ALA A 191 5.28 11.02 3.14
C ALA A 191 4.54 12.36 3.02
N ALA A 192 4.24 13.01 4.14
CA ALA A 192 3.61 14.33 4.14
C ALA A 192 4.54 15.41 3.56
N LEU A 193 5.81 15.43 3.95
CA LEU A 193 6.80 16.36 3.39
C LEU A 193 6.95 16.14 1.87
N LEU A 194 7.10 14.89 1.44
CA LEU A 194 7.20 14.55 0.02
C LEU A 194 5.95 14.96 -0.74
N ALA A 195 4.75 14.77 -0.18
CA ALA A 195 3.49 15.16 -0.81
C ALA A 195 3.39 16.68 -1.03
N LEU A 196 3.81 17.48 -0.03
CA LEU A 196 3.84 18.94 -0.13
C LEU A 196 4.83 19.44 -1.20
N LEU A 197 5.99 18.77 -1.32
CA LEU A 197 7.01 19.14 -2.29
C LEU A 197 6.69 18.66 -3.71
N PHE A 198 6.02 17.52 -3.84
CA PHE A 198 5.82 16.78 -5.08
C PHE A 198 5.27 17.65 -6.22
N GLY A 199 4.12 18.31 -6.01
CA GLY A 199 3.47 19.09 -7.06
C GLY A 199 4.36 20.19 -7.62
N GLY A 200 5.06 20.90 -6.72
CA GLY A 200 5.98 21.97 -7.10
C GLY A 200 7.25 21.48 -7.80
N VAL A 201 7.77 20.30 -7.43
CA VAL A 201 8.93 19.69 -8.08
C VAL A 201 8.56 19.20 -9.47
N VAL A 202 7.47 18.43 -9.60
CA VAL A 202 7.01 17.90 -10.89
C VAL A 202 6.67 19.03 -11.85
N ALA A 203 5.92 20.05 -11.41
CA ALA A 203 5.56 21.19 -12.26
C ALA A 203 6.79 21.92 -12.79
N ARG A 204 7.83 22.14 -11.96
CA ARG A 204 9.08 22.79 -12.38
C ARG A 204 9.84 21.96 -13.40
N VAL A 205 9.98 20.65 -13.16
CA VAL A 205 10.65 19.74 -14.10
C VAL A 205 9.90 19.71 -15.43
N THR A 206 8.58 19.58 -15.42
CA THR A 206 7.77 19.60 -16.65
C THR A 206 7.91 20.91 -17.43
N SER A 207 7.88 22.04 -16.72
CA SER A 207 8.03 23.37 -17.32
C SER A 207 9.41 23.54 -17.97
N ALA A 208 10.47 23.09 -17.29
CA ALA A 208 11.83 23.10 -17.81
C ALA A 208 11.99 22.23 -19.06
N LEU A 209 11.37 21.04 -19.09
CA LEU A 209 11.40 20.14 -20.25
C LEU A 209 10.66 20.70 -21.47
N LEU A 210 9.65 21.54 -21.26
CA LEU A 210 8.81 22.10 -22.33
C LEU A 210 9.23 23.52 -22.76
N GLY A 211 10.22 24.13 -22.10
CA GLY A 211 10.71 25.47 -22.44
C GLY A 211 9.72 26.60 -22.14
N GLY A 212 8.74 26.37 -21.27
CA GLY A 212 7.70 27.35 -20.91
C GLY A 212 7.50 27.45 -19.40
N GLY A 213 6.91 28.55 -18.92
CA GLY A 213 6.51 28.69 -17.52
C GLY A 213 5.38 27.71 -17.16
N PRO A 214 5.22 27.35 -15.88
CA PRO A 214 4.11 26.50 -15.51
C PRO A 214 2.79 27.20 -15.88
N PRO A 215 1.80 26.46 -16.40
CA PRO A 215 0.40 26.83 -16.32
C PRO A 215 0.04 27.63 -15.07
N PRO A 216 -0.91 28.58 -15.16
CA PRO A 216 -1.65 28.99 -13.98
C PRO A 216 -2.21 27.72 -13.31
N LEU A 217 -1.88 27.54 -12.03
CA LEU A 217 -2.44 26.45 -11.23
C LEU A 217 -3.94 26.71 -11.06
N THR A 218 -4.75 26.15 -11.94
CA THR A 218 -6.20 26.14 -11.73
C THR A 218 -6.55 24.89 -10.94
N LEU A 219 -6.94 25.07 -9.68
CA LEU A 219 -7.53 24.01 -8.88
C LEU A 219 -8.87 23.61 -9.52
N ALA A 220 -8.82 22.66 -10.44
CA ALA A 220 -10.01 22.11 -11.06
C ALA A 220 -10.71 21.21 -10.04
N ARG A 221 -11.65 21.83 -9.33
CA ARG A 221 -12.59 21.13 -8.48
C ARG A 221 -13.61 20.45 -9.41
N VAL A 222 -13.71 19.13 -9.37
CA VAL A 222 -14.80 18.45 -10.08
C VAL A 222 -16.10 18.88 -9.39
N GLU A 223 -16.82 19.81 -10.02
CA GLU A 223 -18.10 20.31 -9.53
C GLU A 223 -19.08 19.14 -9.35
N GLY A 224 -19.83 19.14 -8.25
CA GLY A 224 -20.77 18.07 -7.92
C GLY A 224 -20.18 16.83 -7.26
N VAL A 225 -18.86 16.71 -7.09
CA VAL A 225 -18.24 15.63 -6.29
C VAL A 225 -18.01 16.10 -4.85
N GLY A 226 -18.68 15.47 -3.89
CA GLY A 226 -18.55 15.79 -2.46
C GLY A 226 -17.18 15.46 -1.88
N TRP A 227 -16.83 16.09 -0.74
CA TRP A 227 -15.55 15.90 -0.04
C TRP A 227 -15.26 14.42 0.26
N TRP A 228 -16.31 13.66 0.59
CA TRP A 228 -16.25 12.23 0.88
C TRP A 228 -15.67 11.42 -0.28
N SER A 229 -16.21 11.62 -1.49
CA SER A 229 -15.75 10.93 -2.69
C SER A 229 -14.34 11.37 -3.09
N ARG A 230 -13.98 12.65 -2.89
CA ARG A 230 -12.60 13.11 -3.16
C ARG A 230 -11.59 12.49 -2.24
N LEU A 231 -11.89 12.40 -0.94
CA LEU A 231 -11.03 11.70 0.01
C LEU A 231 -10.90 10.23 -0.38
N MET A 232 -12.01 9.55 -0.62
CA MET A 232 -12.00 8.14 -1.06
C MET A 232 -11.14 7.95 -2.31
N LEU A 233 -11.35 8.74 -3.35
CA LEU A 233 -10.59 8.60 -4.59
C LEU A 233 -9.10 8.90 -4.37
N SER A 234 -8.74 9.85 -3.50
CA SER A 234 -7.35 10.18 -3.15
C SER A 234 -6.66 9.01 -2.44
N LEU A 235 -7.32 8.40 -1.45
CA LEU A 235 -6.81 7.20 -0.79
C LEU A 235 -6.69 6.02 -1.77
N GLY A 236 -7.65 5.91 -2.67
CA GLY A 236 -7.69 4.89 -3.72
C GLY A 236 -6.55 5.04 -4.73
N ALA A 237 -6.22 6.27 -5.14
CA ALA A 237 -5.10 6.53 -6.02
C ALA A 237 -3.78 6.15 -5.37
N GLY A 238 -3.53 6.62 -4.14
CA GLY A 238 -2.31 6.25 -3.43
C GLY A 238 -2.16 4.74 -3.23
N LEU A 239 -3.24 4.01 -2.96
CA LEU A 239 -3.16 2.56 -2.77
C LEU A 239 -3.15 1.77 -4.09
N TYR A 240 -4.22 1.88 -4.89
CA TYR A 240 -4.45 1.02 -6.04
C TYR A 240 -3.67 1.45 -7.27
N GLU A 241 -3.44 2.74 -7.50
CA GLU A 241 -2.60 3.15 -8.63
C GLU A 241 -1.14 2.80 -8.38
N GLU A 242 -0.63 2.97 -7.17
CA GLU A 242 0.73 2.50 -6.86
C GLU A 242 0.87 0.98 -6.97
N LEU A 243 -0.14 0.23 -6.52
CA LEU A 243 -0.17 -1.22 -6.69
C LEU A 243 -0.18 -1.60 -8.19
N LEU A 244 -1.06 -1.00 -8.99
CA LEU A 244 -1.21 -1.31 -10.40
C LEU A 244 0.01 -0.89 -11.21
N PHE A 245 0.45 0.36 -11.09
CA PHE A 245 1.49 0.91 -11.97
C PHE A 245 2.90 0.53 -11.53
N ARG A 246 3.20 0.50 -10.23
CA ARG A 246 4.58 0.34 -9.74
C ARG A 246 4.86 -1.10 -9.36
N VAL A 247 3.94 -1.76 -8.67
CA VAL A 247 4.13 -3.14 -8.25
C VAL A 247 3.83 -4.11 -9.37
N VAL A 248 2.71 -3.94 -10.09
CA VAL A 248 2.31 -4.87 -11.15
C VAL A 248 2.94 -4.49 -12.50
N LEU A 249 2.60 -3.33 -13.07
CA LEU A 249 2.99 -2.97 -14.43
C LEU A 249 4.51 -2.86 -14.61
N VAL A 250 5.19 -2.05 -13.78
CA VAL A 250 6.66 -1.90 -13.88
C VAL A 250 7.37 -3.23 -13.65
N ALA A 251 6.91 -4.07 -12.72
CA ALA A 251 7.51 -5.40 -12.52
C ALA A 251 7.32 -6.33 -13.72
N LEU A 252 6.13 -6.33 -14.33
CA LEU A 252 5.84 -7.13 -15.53
C LEU A 252 6.64 -6.64 -16.74
N LEU A 253 6.76 -5.33 -16.95
CA LEU A 253 7.59 -4.76 -18.02
C LEU A 253 9.07 -5.11 -17.83
N ALA A 254 9.60 -4.95 -16.62
CA ALA A 254 10.99 -5.29 -16.33
C ALA A 254 11.25 -6.79 -16.43
N TRP A 255 10.30 -7.63 -15.99
CA TRP A 255 10.37 -9.08 -16.15
C TRP A 255 10.34 -9.47 -17.63
N GLY A 256 9.41 -8.93 -18.42
CA GLY A 256 9.31 -9.19 -19.86
C GLY A 256 10.55 -8.79 -20.63
N ALA A 257 11.12 -7.61 -20.35
CA ALA A 257 12.37 -7.17 -20.97
C ALA A 257 13.55 -8.11 -20.68
N LYS A 258 13.64 -8.65 -19.45
CA LYS A 258 14.67 -9.64 -19.11
C LYS A 258 14.39 -11.02 -19.70
N ALA A 259 13.16 -11.51 -19.54
CA ALA A 259 12.79 -12.89 -19.84
C ALA A 259 12.61 -13.14 -21.34
N LEU A 260 12.06 -12.17 -22.08
CA LEU A 260 11.75 -12.31 -23.50
C LEU A 260 12.83 -11.70 -24.39
N LEU A 261 13.48 -10.62 -23.95
CA LEU A 261 14.47 -9.88 -24.76
C LEU A 261 15.91 -10.07 -24.27
N GLY A 262 16.13 -10.75 -23.15
CA GLY A 262 17.48 -10.99 -22.60
C GLY A 262 18.18 -9.73 -22.07
N TRP A 263 17.43 -8.66 -21.75
CA TRP A 263 18.04 -7.40 -21.32
C TRP A 263 18.70 -7.53 -19.94
N ARG A 264 19.77 -6.75 -19.73
CA ARG A 264 20.41 -6.61 -18.42
C ARG A 264 19.46 -5.89 -17.44
N PRO A 265 19.62 -6.07 -16.12
CA PRO A 265 18.69 -5.52 -15.13
C PRO A 265 18.51 -4.00 -15.19
N TRP A 266 19.60 -3.26 -15.40
CA TRP A 266 19.54 -1.79 -15.42
C TRP A 266 18.76 -1.24 -16.63
N PRO A 267 19.08 -1.60 -17.89
CA PRO A 267 18.27 -1.19 -19.04
C PRO A 267 16.80 -1.61 -18.94
N ALA A 268 16.53 -2.82 -18.44
CA ALA A 268 15.16 -3.31 -18.24
C ALA A 268 14.39 -2.46 -17.23
N GLY A 269 15.04 -2.03 -16.13
CA GLY A 269 14.43 -1.16 -15.12
C GLY A 269 14.16 0.27 -15.64
N VAL A 270 15.10 0.84 -16.39
CA VAL A 270 14.92 2.17 -17.03
C VAL A 270 13.76 2.13 -18.01
N PHE A 271 13.74 1.13 -18.90
CA PHE A 271 12.64 0.93 -19.83
C PHE A 271 11.29 0.75 -19.14
N ALA A 272 11.22 -0.14 -18.14
CA ALA A 272 9.98 -0.38 -17.41
C ALA A 272 9.47 0.88 -16.71
N THR A 273 10.37 1.71 -16.17
CA THR A 273 10.03 2.98 -15.54
C THR A 273 9.49 3.98 -16.56
N LEU A 274 10.18 4.18 -17.69
CA LEU A 274 9.77 5.16 -18.70
C LEU A 274 8.46 4.75 -19.39
N VAL A 275 8.34 3.49 -19.81
CA VAL A 275 7.12 2.96 -20.44
C VAL A 275 5.98 2.90 -19.44
N GLY A 276 6.22 2.45 -18.22
CA GLY A 276 5.23 2.45 -17.15
C GLY A 276 4.70 3.85 -16.84
N ALA A 277 5.57 4.85 -16.79
CA ALA A 277 5.20 6.25 -16.60
C ALA A 277 4.40 6.83 -17.79
N ALA A 278 4.76 6.45 -19.03
CA ALA A 278 3.99 6.84 -20.21
C ALA A 278 2.59 6.22 -20.22
N ILE A 279 2.46 4.94 -19.85
CA ILE A 279 1.17 4.26 -19.71
C ILE A 279 0.35 4.88 -18.57
N PHE A 280 0.96 5.17 -17.41
CA PHE A 280 0.32 5.90 -16.32
C PHE A 280 -0.20 7.26 -16.77
N SER A 281 0.58 8.00 -17.57
CA SER A 281 0.12 9.27 -18.14
C SER A 281 -1.05 9.08 -19.10
N ALA A 282 -0.95 8.14 -20.03
CA ALA A 282 -2.01 7.84 -20.99
C ALA A 282 -3.31 7.39 -20.31
N PHE A 283 -3.19 6.62 -19.22
CA PHE A 283 -4.32 6.13 -18.43
C PHE A 283 -5.26 7.28 -18.04
N HIS A 284 -4.71 8.40 -17.58
CA HIS A 284 -5.47 9.55 -17.07
C HIS A 284 -6.39 10.26 -18.08
N TYR A 285 -6.29 9.94 -19.36
CA TYR A 285 -7.17 10.47 -20.39
C TYR A 285 -8.37 9.55 -20.69
N ILE A 286 -8.49 8.43 -19.96
CA ILE A 286 -9.53 7.41 -20.17
C ILE A 286 -10.67 7.60 -19.18
N GLY A 287 -11.90 7.42 -19.67
CA GLY A 287 -13.12 7.43 -18.86
C GLY A 287 -13.87 8.77 -18.92
N ARG A 288 -15.07 8.79 -18.31
CA ARG A 288 -15.96 9.96 -18.33
C ARG A 288 -15.37 11.19 -17.64
N TYR A 289 -14.52 10.94 -16.65
CA TYR A 289 -13.77 11.95 -15.91
C TYR A 289 -12.29 11.78 -16.24
N GLY A 290 -11.92 11.61 -17.51
CA GLY A 290 -10.52 11.72 -17.94
C GLY A 290 -10.10 13.18 -18.05
N ASP A 291 -8.81 13.44 -17.92
CA ASP A 291 -8.24 14.75 -18.17
C ASP A 291 -8.47 15.24 -19.61
N ARG A 292 -8.44 16.56 -19.79
CA ARG A 292 -8.25 17.12 -21.13
C ARG A 292 -6.79 16.94 -21.54
N TRP A 293 -6.59 16.32 -22.70
CA TRP A 293 -5.25 16.12 -23.23
C TRP A 293 -4.62 17.45 -23.65
N THR A 294 -3.44 17.71 -23.09
CA THR A 294 -2.49 18.72 -23.54
C THR A 294 -1.09 18.14 -23.43
N LEU A 295 -0.12 18.65 -24.20
CA LEU A 295 1.26 18.20 -24.06
C LEU A 295 1.78 18.41 -22.63
N TYR A 296 1.44 19.55 -22.01
CA TYR A 296 1.81 19.84 -20.63
C TYR A 296 1.23 18.81 -19.66
N SER A 297 -0.09 18.55 -19.71
CA SER A 297 -0.74 17.60 -18.79
C SER A 297 -0.19 16.18 -18.96
N PHE A 298 0.13 15.77 -20.19
CA PHE A 298 0.70 14.46 -20.46
C PHE A 298 2.11 14.37 -19.88
N MET A 299 2.91 15.42 -20.06
CA MET A 299 4.28 15.44 -19.57
C MET A 299 4.37 15.59 -18.06
N PHE A 300 3.49 16.36 -17.45
CA PHE A 300 3.32 16.44 -15.99
C PHE A 300 3.10 15.06 -15.39
N ARG A 301 2.15 14.29 -15.94
CA ARG A 301 1.86 12.93 -15.47
C ARG A 301 2.95 11.93 -15.74
N MET A 302 3.63 12.03 -16.87
CA MET A 302 4.77 11.16 -17.15
C MET A 302 5.92 11.44 -16.16
N VAL A 303 6.22 12.70 -15.88
CA VAL A 303 7.24 13.08 -14.87
C VAL A 303 6.81 12.62 -13.47
N ALA A 304 5.53 12.78 -13.10
CA ALA A 304 4.96 12.22 -11.87
C ALA A 304 5.11 10.69 -11.82
N GLY A 305 4.85 10.00 -12.94
CA GLY A 305 5.03 8.57 -13.11
C GLY A 305 6.46 8.11 -12.81
N ILE A 306 7.44 8.84 -13.34
CA ILE A 306 8.87 8.60 -13.11
C ILE A 306 9.22 8.89 -11.64
N PHE A 307 8.76 10.01 -11.09
CA PHE A 307 8.98 10.39 -9.69
C PHE A 307 8.51 9.29 -8.73
N PHE A 308 7.26 8.83 -8.86
CA PHE A 308 6.73 7.79 -7.98
C PHE A 308 7.40 6.44 -8.18
N SER A 309 7.85 6.12 -9.39
CA SER A 309 8.66 4.92 -9.63
C SER A 309 10.02 4.99 -8.93
N ALA A 310 10.68 6.15 -8.97
CA ALA A 310 11.92 6.39 -8.22
C ALA A 310 11.67 6.32 -6.71
N LEU A 311 10.60 6.95 -6.22
CA LEU A 311 10.22 6.92 -4.81
C LEU A 311 9.94 5.49 -4.33
N TYR A 312 9.22 4.69 -5.12
CA TYR A 312 8.98 3.27 -4.85
C TYR A 312 10.28 2.49 -4.72
N LEU A 313 11.23 2.67 -5.65
CA LEU A 313 12.52 1.99 -5.62
C LEU A 313 13.40 2.42 -4.43
N LEU A 314 13.31 3.69 -4.01
CA LEU A 314 14.13 4.29 -2.96
C LEU A 314 13.55 4.14 -1.55
N ARG A 315 12.23 4.12 -1.40
CA ARG A 315 11.53 4.15 -0.10
C ARG A 315 10.57 2.99 0.13
N GLY A 316 10.17 2.29 -0.94
CA GLY A 316 9.23 1.18 -0.87
C GLY A 316 7.77 1.62 -0.97
N PHE A 317 6.88 0.62 -0.97
CA PHE A 317 5.45 0.79 -1.24
C PHE A 317 4.75 1.75 -0.27
N GLY A 318 4.94 1.58 1.05
CA GLY A 318 4.19 2.33 2.05
C GLY A 318 4.35 3.85 1.95
N ILE A 319 5.58 4.36 1.90
CA ILE A 319 5.85 5.80 1.76
C ILE A 319 5.33 6.31 0.42
N THR A 320 5.50 5.55 -0.66
CA THR A 320 5.04 5.93 -2.01
C THR A 320 3.52 6.10 -2.04
N ALA A 321 2.79 5.10 -1.54
CA ALA A 321 1.34 5.08 -1.49
C ALA A 321 0.77 6.24 -0.66
N TRP A 322 1.34 6.50 0.52
CA TRP A 322 0.92 7.63 1.35
C TRP A 322 1.30 8.98 0.75
N THR A 323 2.47 9.11 0.12
CA THR A 323 2.87 10.36 -0.54
C THR A 323 1.86 10.73 -1.63
N HIS A 324 1.46 9.75 -2.44
CA HIS A 324 0.46 9.96 -3.49
C HIS A 324 -0.92 10.28 -2.88
N ALA A 325 -1.40 9.47 -1.92
CA ALA A 325 -2.70 9.71 -1.28
C ALA A 325 -2.79 11.10 -0.61
N LEU A 326 -1.72 11.52 0.08
CA LEU A 326 -1.66 12.82 0.75
C LEU A 326 -1.60 13.97 -0.26
N TYR A 327 -0.83 13.83 -1.34
CA TYR A 327 -0.77 14.83 -2.39
C TYR A 327 -2.17 15.08 -2.98
N ASP A 328 -2.88 14.01 -3.35
CA ASP A 328 -4.24 14.12 -3.89
C ASP A 328 -5.21 14.69 -2.86
N THR A 329 -5.08 14.29 -1.59
CA THR A 329 -5.92 14.83 -0.51
C THR A 329 -5.70 16.33 -0.33
N PHE A 330 -4.45 16.80 -0.30
CA PHE A 330 -4.11 18.22 -0.17
C PHE A 330 -4.59 19.05 -1.36
N LEU A 331 -4.72 18.44 -2.53
CA LEU A 331 -5.09 19.13 -3.75
C LEU A 331 -6.60 19.12 -4.02
N LEU A 332 -7.32 18.10 -3.57
CA LEU A 332 -8.74 17.89 -3.89
C LEU A 332 -9.69 18.13 -2.72
N VAL A 333 -9.20 17.95 -1.49
CA VAL A 333 -10.00 18.01 -0.27
C VAL A 333 -9.75 19.30 0.50
N VAL A 334 -8.48 19.63 0.73
CA VAL A 334 -8.04 20.86 1.42
C VAL A 334 -8.13 22.06 0.47
#